data_AF-A0A7Z9WJ55-F1
#
_entry.id   AF-A0A7Z9WJ55-F1
#
_cell.length_a   1.000
_cell.length_b   1.000
_cell.length_c   1.000
_cell.angle_alpha   90.00
_cell.angle_beta   90.00
_cell.angle_gamma   90.00
#
_symmetry.space_group_name_H-M   'P 1'
#
loop_
_entity.id
_entity.type
_entity.pdbx_description
1 polymer ?
#
loop_
_entity_poly.entity_id
_entity_poly.type
_entity_poly.pdbx_seq_one_letter_code
_entity_poly.pdbx_strand_id
1 'polypeptide(L)' 'EPRGEHGFGYDPVFYLPQHGRTMAELEPRAKNRISHRARAARKAREILRELWEETIGR' A
#
# COMPACT_ATOMS: atom_id res chain seq x y z
N GLU A 1 -2.56 21.12 9.78
CA GLU A 1 -2.86 20.27 10.95
C GLU A 1 -3.02 18.81 10.53
N PRO A 2 -2.81 17.84 11.43
CA PRO A 2 -3.08 16.42 11.17
C PRO A 2 -4.57 16.17 10.89
N ARG A 3 -4.90 15.30 9.92
CA ARG A 3 -6.29 14.98 9.55
C ARG A 3 -6.51 13.48 9.34
N GLY A 4 -7.69 13.00 9.69
CA GLY A 4 -8.14 11.60 9.50
C GLY A 4 -7.92 10.70 10.72
N GLU A 5 -8.64 9.59 10.77
CA GLU A 5 -8.70 8.67 11.93
C GLU A 5 -8.13 7.27 11.64
N HIS A 6 -7.82 6.98 10.37
CA HIS A 6 -7.33 5.66 9.97
C HIS A 6 -5.81 5.59 9.94
N GLY A 7 -5.29 4.36 9.94
CA GLY A 7 -3.86 4.12 9.81
C GLY A 7 -3.10 4.29 11.11
N PHE A 8 -1.83 4.71 11.02
CA PHE A 8 -0.91 4.80 12.14
C PHE A 8 0.28 5.73 11.81
N GLY A 9 1.01 6.15 12.84
CA GLY A 9 2.23 6.94 12.68
C GLY A 9 1.97 8.27 11.96
N TYR A 10 2.68 8.51 10.86
CA TYR A 10 2.64 9.78 10.11
C TYR A 10 1.48 9.91 9.12
N ASP A 11 0.58 8.92 9.04
CA ASP A 11 -0.54 8.96 8.10
C ASP A 11 -1.40 10.25 8.21
N PRO A 12 -1.66 10.82 9.41
CA PRO A 12 -2.43 12.05 9.55
C PRO A 12 -1.78 13.30 8.96
N VAL A 13 -0.47 13.29 8.70
CA VAL A 13 0.26 14.44 8.12
C VAL A 13 0.77 14.17 6.71
N PHE A 14 0.68 12.92 6.23
CA PHE A 14 1.12 12.54 4.90
C PHE A 14 0.05 12.87 3.86
N TYR A 15 0.15 14.05 3.24
CA TYR A 15 -0.81 14.53 2.26
C TYR A 15 -0.64 13.88 0.88
N LEU A 16 -1.75 13.49 0.25
CA LEU A 16 -1.83 12.94 -1.09
C LEU A 16 -2.48 13.97 -2.03
N PRO A 17 -1.70 14.75 -2.80
CA PRO A 17 -2.24 15.81 -3.67
C PRO A 17 -3.29 15.31 -4.65
N GLN A 18 -3.10 14.10 -5.18
CA GLN A 18 -4.00 13.45 -6.14
C GLN A 18 -5.39 13.13 -5.57
N HIS A 19 -5.53 13.08 -4.24
CA HIS A 19 -6.77 12.71 -3.54
C HIS A 19 -7.35 13.85 -2.70
N GLY A 20 -6.63 14.98 -2.58
CA GLY A 20 -7.04 16.08 -1.70
C GLY A 20 -7.07 15.71 -0.21
N ARG A 21 -6.42 14.61 0.18
CA ARG A 21 -6.58 13.95 1.49
C ARG A 21 -5.24 13.52 2.06
N THR A 22 -5.14 13.41 3.38
CA THR A 22 -4.04 12.70 4.05
C THR A 22 -4.21 11.19 3.91
N MET A 23 -3.15 10.43 4.20
CA MET A 23 -3.24 8.97 4.23
C MET A 23 -4.23 8.45 5.28
N ALA A 24 -4.38 9.15 6.40
CA ALA A 24 -5.31 8.76 7.47
C ALA A 24 -6.78 9.09 7.15
N GLU A 25 -7.04 9.95 6.17
CA GLU A 25 -8.40 10.23 5.66
C GLU A 25 -8.87 9.19 4.62
N LEU A 26 -8.01 8.22 4.27
CA LEU A 26 -8.39 7.12 3.37
C LEU A 26 -8.88 5.91 4.16
N GLU A 27 -9.99 5.32 3.69
CA GLU A 27 -10.46 4.02 4.13
C GLU A 27 -9.34 2.97 4.06
N PRO A 28 -9.19 2.07 5.06
CA PRO A 28 -8.13 1.08 5.09
C PRO A 28 -8.03 0.24 3.80
N ARG A 29 -9.18 -0.11 3.20
CA ARG A 29 -9.23 -0.84 1.91
C ARG A 29 -8.65 -0.02 0.76
N ALA A 30 -8.97 1.28 0.69
CA ALA A 30 -8.43 2.16 -0.34
C ALA A 30 -6.91 2.33 -0.16
N LYS A 31 -6.44 2.60 1.07
CA LYS A 31 -5.02 2.68 1.41
C LYS A 31 -4.27 1.39 1.04
N ASN A 32 -4.82 0.23 1.35
CA ASN A 32 -4.22 -1.07 1.04
C ASN A 32 -4.13 -1.35 -0.46
N ARG A 33 -4.91 -0.65 -1.30
CA ARG A 33 -4.82 -0.77 -2.76
C ARG A 33 -3.74 0.14 -3.35
N ILE A 34 -3.58 1.35 -2.81
CA ILE A 34 -2.73 2.40 -3.44
C ILE A 34 -1.38 2.63 -2.75
N SER A 35 -1.19 2.16 -1.52
CA SER A 35 0.02 2.45 -0.74
C SER A 35 1.31 1.91 -1.37
N HIS A 36 2.45 2.46 -0.95
CA HIS A 36 3.78 1.97 -1.34
C HIS A 36 3.95 0.48 -1.02
N ARG A 37 3.43 0.01 0.14
CA ARG A 37 3.42 -1.41 0.51
C ARG A 37 2.67 -2.26 -0.50
N ALA A 38 1.51 -1.80 -0.96
CA ALA A 38 0.71 -2.50 -1.97
C ALA A 38 1.46 -2.62 -3.31
N ARG A 39 2.15 -1.56 -3.72
CA ARG A 39 2.99 -1.56 -4.92
C ARG A 39 4.17 -2.53 -4.79
N ALA A 40 4.84 -2.52 -3.65
CA ALA A 40 5.95 -3.44 -3.36
C ALA A 40 5.48 -4.90 -3.33
N ALA A 41 4.36 -5.18 -2.64
CA ALA A 41 3.79 -6.53 -2.56
C ALA A 41 3.39 -7.07 -3.95
N ARG A 42 2.85 -6.23 -4.84
CA ARG A 42 2.55 -6.63 -6.23
C ARG A 42 3.79 -7.06 -6.99
N LYS A 43 4.88 -6.29 -6.89
CA LYS A 43 6.17 -6.66 -7.49
C LYS A 43 6.76 -7.92 -6.87
N ALA A 44 6.70 -8.04 -5.54
CA ALA A 44 7.17 -9.23 -4.84
C ALA A 44 6.40 -10.48 -5.28
N ARG A 45 5.09 -10.37 -5.52
CA ARG A 45 4.26 -11.49 -6.03
C ARG A 45 4.75 -12.02 -7.38
N GLU A 46 5.22 -11.15 -8.28
CA GLU A 46 5.73 -11.57 -9.59
C GLU A 46 7.00 -12.41 -9.42
N ILE A 47 7.95 -11.91 -8.63
CA ILE A 47 9.20 -12.62 -8.30
C ILE A 47 8.92 -13.96 -7.62
N LEU A 48 8.04 -13.98 -6.62
CA LEU A 48 7.69 -15.20 -5.89
C LEU A 48 7.03 -16.23 -6.81
N ARG A 49 6.23 -15.79 -7.78
CA ARG A 49 5.62 -16.69 -8.76
C ARG A 49 6.70 -17.29 -9.68
N GLU A 50 7.61 -16.48 -10.20
CA GLU A 50 8.73 -16.96 -11.03
C GLU A 50 9.58 -17.99 -10.28
N LEU A 51 9.99 -17.67 -9.04
CA LEU A 51 10.73 -18.59 -8.19
C LEU A 51 9.95 -19.87 -7.89
N TRP A 52 8.64 -19.78 -7.68
CA TRP A 52 7.79 -20.95 -7.44
C TRP A 52 7.79 -21.90 -8.64
N GLU A 53 7.59 -21.37 -9.85
CA GLU A 53 7.61 -22.17 -11.09
C GLU A 53 8.98 -22.83 -11.31
N GLU A 54 10.07 -22.12 -11.00
CA GLU A 54 11.43 -22.65 -11.15
C GLU A 54 11.79 -23.75 -10.13
N THR A 55 11.25 -23.68 -8.91
CA THR A 55 11.67 -24.54 -7.79
C THR A 55 10.71 -25.69 -7.50
N ILE A 56 9.40 -25.44 -7.56
CA ILE A 56 8.36 -26.40 -7.15
C ILE A 56 7.38 -26.71 -8.29
N GLY A 57 7.17 -25.78 -9.22
CA GLY A 57 6.26 -25.93 -10.38
C GLY A 57 6.78 -26.79 -11.54
N ARG A 58 7.69 -27.75 -11.27
CA ARG A 58 7.91 -28.88 -12.19
C ARG A 58 6.88 -29.97 -11.96
#